data_AF-A0A402CVT9-F1
#
_entry.id   AF-A0A402CVT9-F1
#
_cell.length_a   1.000
_cell.length_b   1.000
_cell.length_c   1.000
_cell.angle_alpha   90.00
_cell.angle_beta   90.00
_cell.angle_gamma   90.00
#
_symmetry.space_group_name_H-M   'P 1'
#
loop_
_entity.id
_entity.type
_entity.pdbx_description
1 polymer ?
#
loop_
_entity_poly.entity_id
_entity_poly.type
_entity_poly.pdbx_seq_one_letter_code
_entity_poly.pdbx_strand_id
1 'polypeptide(L)'
;MLLVRYLAERGYSQARSVNAMLIRDTTCRHEWVEVDGVIIDITADQFKARPKQLPVIVSDHSTFHLSYRRAESRQYTSGWTDWNYNEDFRRDLEEFYAVVVQLMDEPTVA
;
A
#
# COMPACT_ATOMS: atom_id res chain seq x y z
N MET A 1 3.06 2.19 8.83
CA MET A 1 3.37 1.59 7.51
C MET A 1 4.59 2.29 6.89
N LEU A 2 5.60 1.55 6.40
CA LEU A 2 6.84 2.12 5.86
C LEU A 2 6.63 2.84 4.52
N LEU A 3 5.88 2.23 3.59
CA LEU A 3 5.63 2.81 2.27
C LEU A 3 4.93 4.19 2.35
N VAL A 4 3.97 4.41 3.27
CA VAL A 4 3.32 5.73 3.43
C VAL A 4 4.34 6.84 3.70
N ARG A 5 5.34 6.54 4.53
CA ARG A 5 6.39 7.49 4.91
C ARG A 5 7.38 7.71 3.76
N TYR A 6 7.77 6.64 3.08
CA TYR A 6 8.60 6.69 1.87
C TYR A 6 7.96 7.57 0.78
N LEU A 7 6.65 7.47 0.61
CA LEU A 7 5.85 8.27 -0.32
C LEU A 7 5.79 9.73 0.14
N ALA A 8 5.52 9.99 1.42
CA ALA A 8 5.47 11.34 1.96
C ALA A 8 6.79 12.11 1.75
N GLU A 9 7.95 11.48 1.94
CA GLU A 9 9.27 12.08 1.67
C GLU A 9 9.51 12.40 0.19
N ARG A 10 8.77 11.75 -0.73
CA ARG A 10 8.84 11.98 -2.18
C ARG A 10 7.79 12.96 -2.71
N GLY A 11 7.06 13.63 -1.82
CA GLY A 11 6.07 14.65 -2.17
C GLY A 11 4.62 14.16 -2.22
N TYR A 12 4.37 12.86 -2.05
CA TYR A 12 3.03 12.29 -1.95
C TYR A 12 2.43 12.50 -0.56
N SER A 13 2.25 13.76 -0.17
CA SER A 13 1.88 14.19 1.19
C SER A 13 0.52 13.68 1.68
N GLN A 14 -0.37 13.27 0.76
CA GLN A 14 -1.68 12.74 1.09
C GLN A 14 -1.69 11.22 1.31
N ALA A 15 -0.55 10.55 1.15
CA ALA A 15 -0.43 9.11 1.37
C ALA A 15 -0.88 8.74 2.79
N ARG A 16 -1.76 7.75 2.89
CA ARG A 16 -2.31 7.26 4.15
C ARG A 16 -2.40 5.74 4.12
N SER A 17 -2.16 5.06 5.25
CA SER A 17 -2.56 3.66 5.33
C SER A 17 -4.04 3.56 5.71
N VAL A 18 -4.71 2.59 5.14
CA VAL A 18 -6.13 2.30 5.34
C VAL A 18 -6.21 0.93 5.99
N ASN A 19 -6.76 0.88 7.20
CA ASN A 19 -7.10 -0.36 7.88
C ASN A 19 -8.57 -0.69 7.61
N ALA A 20 -8.84 -1.91 7.17
CA ALA A 20 -10.19 -2.34 6.85
C ALA A 20 -10.48 -3.77 7.30
N MET A 21 -11.77 -4.08 7.41
CA MET A 21 -12.28 -5.40 7.78
C MET A 21 -13.10 -5.96 6.63
N LEU A 22 -12.91 -7.24 6.30
CA LEU A 22 -13.69 -7.89 5.25
C LEU A 22 -15.18 -7.88 5.62
N ILE A 23 -16.06 -7.47 4.71
CA ILE A 23 -17.49 -7.27 5.01
C ILE A 23 -18.16 -8.58 5.47
N ARG A 24 -17.77 -9.70 4.85
CA ARG A 24 -18.32 -11.03 5.16
C ARG A 24 -17.67 -11.72 6.34
N ASP A 25 -16.57 -11.19 6.85
CA ASP A 25 -15.82 -11.75 7.99
C ASP A 25 -14.99 -10.65 8.66
N THR A 26 -15.53 -10.09 9.74
CA THR A 26 -14.90 -8.98 10.46
C THR A 26 -13.62 -9.38 11.20
N THR A 27 -13.28 -10.68 11.27
CA THR A 27 -11.99 -11.16 11.81
C THR A 27 -10.86 -11.02 10.79
N CYS A 28 -11.20 -11.00 9.50
CA CYS A 28 -10.25 -10.76 8.42
C CYS A 28 -9.99 -9.25 8.28
N ARG A 29 -8.84 -8.81 8.79
CA ARG A 29 -8.33 -7.44 8.64
C ARG A 29 -7.33 -7.37 7.50
N HIS A 30 -7.27 -6.21 6.86
CA HIS A 30 -6.28 -5.92 5.82
C HIS A 30 -5.87 -4.45 5.88
N GLU A 31 -4.62 -4.17 5.52
CA GLU A 31 -4.07 -2.81 5.46
C GLU A 31 -3.44 -2.56 4.08
N TRP A 32 -3.74 -1.41 3.49
CA TRP A 32 -3.14 -0.93 2.24
C TRP A 32 -2.84 0.56 2.31
N VAL A 33 -2.25 1.14 1.25
CA VAL A 33 -2.04 2.59 1.12
C VAL A 33 -2.99 3.18 0.12
N GLU A 34 -3.48 4.38 0.42
CA GLU A 34 -4.14 5.24 -0.55
C GLU A 34 -3.37 6.55 -0.70
N VAL A 35 -3.20 7.00 -1.94
CA VAL A 35 -2.65 8.31 -2.29
C VAL A 35 -3.34 8.78 -3.57
N ASP A 36 -3.91 9.99 -3.54
CA ASP A 36 -4.56 10.62 -4.70
C ASP A 36 -5.56 9.72 -5.46
N GLY A 37 -6.30 8.89 -4.72
CA GLY A 37 -7.30 7.96 -5.26
C GLY A 37 -6.75 6.61 -5.73
N VAL A 38 -5.42 6.46 -5.77
CA VAL A 38 -4.74 5.20 -6.11
C VAL A 38 -4.63 4.32 -4.87
N ILE A 39 -5.06 3.05 -5.01
CA ILE A 39 -4.87 1.98 -4.04
C ILE A 39 -3.54 1.31 -4.32
N ILE A 40 -2.71 1.18 -3.28
CA ILE A 40 -1.41 0.50 -3.33
C ILE A 40 -1.39 -0.57 -2.24
N ASP A 41 -1.41 -1.84 -2.66
CA ASP A 41 -1.36 -3.00 -1.78
C ASP A 41 -0.22 -3.92 -2.21
N ILE A 42 0.89 -3.81 -1.49
CA ILE A 42 2.11 -4.60 -1.70
C ILE A 42 2.08 -5.95 -0.96
N THR A 43 0.97 -6.27 -0.31
CA THR A 43 0.79 -7.48 0.52
C THR A 43 -0.48 -8.23 0.15
N ALA A 44 -1.01 -8.00 -1.05
CA ALA A 44 -2.27 -8.59 -1.51
C ALA A 44 -2.18 -10.14 -1.52
N ASP A 45 -1.00 -10.70 -1.80
CA ASP A 45 -0.73 -12.14 -1.81
C ASP A 45 -0.66 -12.81 -0.43
N GLN A 46 -0.74 -12.06 0.67
CA GLN A 46 -0.81 -12.67 2.01
C GLN A 46 -1.98 -13.66 2.13
N PHE A 47 -3.03 -13.44 1.31
CA PHE A 47 -4.18 -14.33 1.16
C PHE A 47 -3.94 -15.35 0.02
N LYS A 48 -2.89 -16.18 0.15
CA LYS A 48 -2.45 -17.22 -0.82
C LYS A 48 -3.55 -18.17 -1.34
N ALA A 49 -4.72 -18.21 -0.70
CA ALA A 49 -5.86 -19.03 -1.10
C ALA A 49 -6.66 -18.47 -2.29
N ARG A 50 -6.34 -17.28 -2.82
CA ARG A 50 -7.06 -16.70 -3.97
C ARG A 50 -6.23 -16.83 -5.26
N PRO A 51 -6.56 -17.78 -6.16
CA PRO A 51 -5.75 -18.11 -7.35
C PRO A 51 -5.65 -17.01 -8.44
N LYS A 52 -6.15 -15.80 -8.17
CA LYS A 52 -6.13 -14.65 -9.08
C LYS A 52 -5.66 -13.35 -8.41
N GLN A 53 -5.14 -13.43 -7.19
CA GLN A 53 -4.69 -12.24 -6.47
C GLN A 53 -3.27 -11.88 -6.91
N LEU A 54 -3.11 -10.67 -7.47
CA LEU A 54 -1.80 -10.14 -7.82
C LEU A 54 -1.00 -9.92 -6.52
N PRO A 55 0.34 -10.12 -6.55
CA PRO A 55 1.19 -9.88 -5.38
C PRO A 55 1.26 -8.41 -4.99
N VAL A 56 1.20 -7.53 -5.98
CA VAL A 56 1.14 -6.09 -5.81
C VAL A 56 -0.06 -5.58 -6.61
N ILE A 57 -0.88 -4.74 -5.98
CA ILE A 57 -1.98 -4.02 -6.63
C ILE A 57 -1.65 -2.53 -6.58
N VAL A 58 -1.55 -1.89 -7.73
CA VAL A 58 -1.51 -0.43 -7.90
C VAL A 58 -2.63 -0.07 -8.85
N SER A 59 -3.71 0.52 -8.35
CA SER A 59 -4.91 0.80 -9.17
C SER A 59 -5.84 1.81 -8.52
N ASP A 60 -6.53 2.60 -9.31
CA ASP A 60 -7.65 3.46 -8.88
C ASP A 60 -8.95 2.66 -8.58
N HIS A 61 -9.03 1.40 -9.02
CA HIS A 61 -10.20 0.56 -8.85
C HIS A 61 -9.85 -0.90 -8.54
N SER A 62 -10.39 -1.45 -7.45
CA SER A 62 -10.16 -2.85 -7.10
C SER A 62 -11.36 -3.50 -6.43
N THR A 63 -11.95 -4.49 -7.11
CA THR A 63 -13.06 -5.31 -6.57
C THR A 63 -12.66 -6.09 -5.31
N PHE A 64 -11.37 -6.42 -5.16
CA PHE A 64 -10.84 -6.99 -3.93
C PHE A 64 -11.04 -6.02 -2.76
N HIS A 65 -10.61 -4.77 -2.90
CA HIS A 65 -10.71 -3.74 -1.85
C HIS A 65 -12.16 -3.32 -1.58
N LEU A 66 -13.04 -3.34 -2.60
CA LEU A 66 -14.48 -3.12 -2.43
C LEU A 66 -15.17 -4.15 -1.52
N SER A 67 -14.55 -5.32 -1.31
CA SER A 67 -15.08 -6.34 -0.38
C SER A 67 -14.81 -6.03 1.10
N TYR A 68 -14.08 -4.95 1.40
CA TYR A 68 -13.72 -4.53 2.75
C TYR A 68 -14.47 -3.26 3.18
N ARG A 69 -14.84 -3.20 4.47
CA ARG A 69 -15.33 -2.00 5.15
C ARG A 69 -14.15 -1.29 5.81
N ARG A 70 -13.95 -0.02 5.46
CA ARG A 70 -12.92 0.84 6.06
C ARG A 70 -13.19 1.04 7.55
N ALA A 71 -12.15 0.87 8.37
CA ALA A 71 -12.21 1.03 9.82
C ALA A 71 -11.48 2.31 10.26
N GLU A 72 -10.23 2.48 9.81
CA GLU A 72 -9.38 3.61 10.18
C GLU A 72 -8.47 4.01 9.02
N SER A 73 -8.01 5.27 9.00
CA SER A 73 -6.96 5.74 8.09
C SER A 73 -5.93 6.56 8.85
N ARG A 74 -4.64 6.36 8.55
CA ARG A 74 -3.54 7.04 9.25
C ARG A 74 -2.53 7.62 8.26
N GLN A 75 -2.26 8.92 8.39
CA GLN A 75 -1.08 9.55 7.82
C GLN A 75 0.06 9.48 8.85
N TYR A 76 1.30 9.43 8.36
CA TYR A 76 2.47 9.39 9.23
C TYR A 76 3.31 10.65 9.00
N THR A 77 3.72 11.31 10.09
CA THR A 77 4.42 12.60 10.05
C THR A 77 5.93 12.50 10.25
N SER A 78 6.44 11.36 10.74
CA SER A 78 7.88 11.10 10.83
C SER A 78 8.42 10.46 9.56
N GLY A 79 9.71 10.67 9.29
CA GLY A 79 10.40 10.10 8.14
C GLY A 79 10.42 8.57 8.20
N TRP A 80 10.68 7.94 7.06
CA TRP A 80 10.88 6.48 7.02
C TRP A 80 12.34 6.11 7.31
N THR A 81 13.27 7.05 7.13
CA THR A 81 14.70 6.93 7.48
C THR A 81 14.97 6.96 8.99
N ASP A 82 13.97 7.34 9.81
CA ASP A 82 14.06 7.37 11.28
C ASP A 82 14.22 5.98 11.92
N TRP A 83 14.13 4.91 11.13
CA TRP A 83 14.14 3.53 11.59
C TRP A 83 15.51 2.87 11.37
N ASN A 84 16.07 2.30 12.43
CA ASN A 84 17.36 1.62 12.39
C ASN A 84 17.23 0.20 11.81
N TYR A 85 17.07 0.10 10.49
CA TYR A 85 17.12 -1.17 9.75
C TYR A 85 18.54 -1.45 9.25
N ASN A 86 18.83 -2.74 8.99
CA ASN A 86 20.03 -3.11 8.26
C ASN A 86 20.05 -2.41 6.88
N GLU A 87 21.22 -1.90 6.46
CA GLU A 87 21.37 -1.14 5.22
C GLU A 87 20.97 -1.89 3.95
N ASP A 88 21.26 -3.19 3.86
CA ASP A 88 20.89 -4.03 2.71
C ASP A 88 19.37 -4.16 2.62
N PHE A 89 18.71 -4.47 3.75
CA PHE A 89 17.25 -4.53 3.79
C PHE A 89 16.60 -3.19 3.44
N ARG A 90 17.19 -2.09 3.92
CA ARG A 90 16.72 -0.74 3.61
C ARG A 90 16.82 -0.46 2.11
N ARG A 91 17.95 -0.80 1.48
CA ARG A 91 18.18 -0.65 0.03
C ARG A 91 17.19 -1.48 -0.78
N ASP A 92 17.01 -2.75 -0.43
CA ASP A 92 16.06 -3.64 -1.13
C ASP A 92 14.62 -3.10 -1.07
N LEU A 93 14.21 -2.55 0.08
CA LEU A 93 12.93 -1.86 0.22
C LEU A 93 12.83 -0.58 -0.61
N GLU A 94 13.89 0.23 -0.68
CA GLU A 94 13.91 1.45 -1.50
C GLU A 94 13.74 1.14 -2.98
N GLU A 95 14.43 0.10 -3.47
CA GLU A 95 14.36 -0.37 -4.85
C GLU A 95 12.95 -0.86 -5.17
N PHE A 96 12.37 -1.69 -4.30
CA PHE A 96 11.00 -2.16 -4.48
C PHE A 96 9.98 -1.01 -4.45
N TYR A 97 10.09 -0.07 -3.50
CA TYR A 97 9.18 1.07 -3.44
C TYR A 97 9.37 2.04 -4.60
N ALA A 98 10.55 2.13 -5.20
CA ALA A 98 10.76 2.91 -6.42
C ALA A 98 9.98 2.33 -7.61
N VAL A 99 9.91 0.99 -7.72
CA VAL A 99 9.07 0.32 -8.74
C VAL A 99 7.58 0.62 -8.50
N VAL A 100 7.13 0.62 -7.24
CA VAL A 100 5.74 0.97 -6.89
C VAL A 100 5.42 2.40 -7.32
N VAL A 101 6.32 3.37 -7.08
CA VAL A 101 6.15 4.75 -7.52
C VAL A 101 6.06 4.84 -9.06
N GLN A 102 6.90 4.11 -9.79
CA GLN A 102 6.81 4.06 -11.25
C GLN A 102 5.44 3.57 -11.73
N LEU A 103 4.90 2.51 -11.11
CA LEU A 103 3.57 1.99 -11.42
C LEU A 103 2.43 2.96 -11.08
N MET A 104 2.61 3.82 -10.08
CA MET A 104 1.64 4.86 -9.75
C MET A 104 1.62 5.98 -10.80
N ASP A 105 2.78 6.33 -11.33
CA ASP A 105 2.95 7.43 -12.29
C ASP A 105 2.73 6.99 -13.74
N GLU A 106 2.63 5.68 -14.00
CA GLU A 106 2.27 5.15 -15.31
C GLU A 106 0.85 5.59 -15.70
N PRO A 107 0.66 6.24 -16.87
CA PRO A 107 -0.67 6.62 -17.32
C PRO A 107 -1.52 5.35 -17.53
N THR A 108 -2.64 5.26 -16.81
CA THR A 108 -3.66 4.24 -17.05
C THR A 108 -4.15 4.38 -18.49
N VAL A 109 -3.75 3.45 -19.36
CA VAL A 109 -4.27 3.39 -20.72
C VAL A 109 -5.75 3.06 -20.63
N ALA A 110 -6.58 4.05 -20.96
CA ALA A 110 -8.04 3.97 -20.96
C ALA A 110 -8.57 2.99 -22.03
#